data_AF-A0A2S1LL92-F1
#
_entry.id   AF-A0A2S1LL92-F1
#
_cell.length_a   1.000
_cell.length_b   1.000
_cell.length_c   1.000
_cell.angle_alpha   90.00
_cell.angle_beta   90.00
_cell.angle_gamma   90.00
#
_symmetry.space_group_name_H-M   'P 1'
#
loop_
_entity.id
_entity.type
_entity.pdbx_description
1 polymer ?
#
loop_
_entity_poly.entity_id
_entity_poly.type
_entity_poly.pdbx_seq_one_letter_code
_entity_poly.pdbx_strand_id
1 'polypeptide(L)'
;MLLEKLKEILCKALLMSGNERVLHIKEFQNIVWDDSSIEEDELNDILTDIAYLLDFYEPNEIWRKQSPNYYGDEKLEDILKKAIEKIELYLGNTST
;
A
#
# COMPACT_ATOMS: atom_id res chain seq x y z
N MET A 1 -2.30 16.74 2.93
CA MET A 1 -1.27 16.38 3.94
C MET A 1 -1.23 14.87 4.20
N LEU A 2 -2.34 14.22 4.53
CA LEU A 2 -2.39 12.76 4.77
C LEU A 2 -2.05 11.93 3.52
N LEU A 3 -2.70 12.23 2.39
CA LEU A 3 -2.52 11.45 1.16
C LEU A 3 -1.10 11.50 0.58
N GLU A 4 -0.44 12.66 0.67
CA GLU A 4 0.99 12.81 0.32
C GLU A 4 1.89 11.95 1.22
N LYS A 5 1.59 11.89 2.52
CA LYS A 5 2.32 11.02 3.47
C LYS A 5 2.13 9.55 3.12
N LEU A 6 0.90 9.12 2.83
CA LEU A 6 0.59 7.75 2.43
C LEU A 6 1.34 7.36 1.15
N LYS A 7 1.37 8.24 0.14
CA LYS A 7 2.19 8.05 -1.07
C LYS A 7 3.67 7.90 -0.73
N GLU A 8 4.22 8.77 0.11
CA GLU A 8 5.63 8.72 0.51
C GLU A 8 5.99 7.38 1.18
N ILE A 9 5.10 6.84 2.02
CA ILE A 9 5.28 5.53 2.66
C ILE A 9 5.33 4.41 1.60
N LEU A 10 4.44 4.43 0.61
CA LEU A 10 4.45 3.44 -0.47
C LEU A 10 5.71 3.55 -1.34
N CYS A 11 6.18 4.77 -1.63
CA CYS A 11 7.45 5.01 -2.32
C CYS A 11 8.63 4.44 -1.54
N LYS A 12 8.66 4.63 -0.20
CA LYS A 12 9.68 4.01 0.66
C LYS A 12 9.59 2.48 0.61
N ALA A 13 8.40 1.90 0.70
CA ALA A 13 8.24 0.45 0.59
C ALA A 13 8.78 -0.10 -0.74
N LEU A 14 8.60 0.63 -1.84
CA LEU A 14 9.09 0.27 -3.16
C LEU A 14 10.63 0.29 -3.25
N LEU A 15 11.28 1.26 -2.61
CA LEU A 15 12.74 1.43 -2.63
C LEU A 15 13.48 0.51 -1.64
N MET A 16 12.81 0.05 -0.59
CA MET A 16 13.40 -0.78 0.45
C MET A 16 13.25 -2.28 0.14
N SER A 17 13.89 -3.13 0.94
CA SER A 17 13.80 -4.58 0.84
C SER A 17 13.67 -5.23 2.23
N GLY A 18 13.31 -6.52 2.27
CA GLY A 18 13.25 -7.29 3.51
C GLY A 18 12.38 -6.65 4.59
N ASN A 19 12.92 -6.55 5.81
CA ASN A 19 12.17 -6.05 6.97
C ASN A 19 11.80 -4.56 6.85
N GLU A 20 12.64 -3.72 6.24
CA GLU A 20 12.34 -2.28 6.08
C GLU A 20 11.14 -2.06 5.17
N ARG A 21 11.05 -2.83 4.08
CA ARG A 21 9.87 -2.85 3.20
C ARG A 21 8.60 -3.25 3.96
N VAL A 22 8.68 -4.30 4.78
CA VAL A 22 7.55 -4.75 5.62
C VAL A 22 7.12 -3.67 6.62
N LEU A 23 8.08 -2.94 7.21
CA LEU A 23 7.78 -1.86 8.15
C LEU A 23 6.96 -0.74 7.48
N HIS A 24 7.36 -0.31 6.29
CA HIS A 24 6.61 0.73 5.56
C HIS A 24 5.24 0.25 5.08
N ILE A 25 5.11 -1.02 4.65
CA ILE A 25 3.80 -1.60 4.32
C ILE A 25 2.88 -1.55 5.54
N LYS A 26 3.36 -1.99 6.71
CA LYS A 26 2.58 -1.94 7.96
C LYS A 26 2.25 -0.52 8.38
N GLU A 27 3.18 0.42 8.21
CA GLU A 27 2.93 1.83 8.51
C GLU A 27 1.77 2.38 7.66
N PHE A 28 1.77 2.09 6.35
CA PHE A 28 0.67 2.45 5.46
C PHE A 28 -0.65 1.82 5.93
N GLN A 29 -0.68 0.51 6.14
CA GLN A 29 -1.88 -0.22 6.53
C GLN A 29 -2.45 0.28 7.87
N ASN A 30 -1.61 0.51 8.88
CA ASN A 30 -2.07 1.05 10.16
C ASN A 30 -2.75 2.40 10.00
N ILE A 31 -2.20 3.29 9.16
CA ILE A 31 -2.84 4.59 8.91
C ILE A 31 -4.20 4.38 8.24
N VAL A 32 -4.29 3.51 7.22
CA VAL A 32 -5.58 3.26 6.53
C VAL A 32 -6.62 2.63 7.46
N TRP A 33 -6.21 1.71 8.33
CA TRP A 33 -7.12 1.00 9.22
C TRP A 33 -7.54 1.79 10.47
N ASP A 34 -6.64 2.62 11.01
CA ASP A 34 -6.89 3.35 12.25
C ASP A 34 -7.45 4.76 12.02
N ASP A 35 -7.28 5.33 10.83
CA ASP A 35 -7.66 6.72 10.55
C ASP A 35 -9.10 6.85 10.05
N SER A 36 -10.01 7.11 10.99
CA SER A 36 -11.41 7.39 10.69
C SER A 36 -11.65 8.79 10.08
N SER A 37 -10.61 9.61 9.85
CA SER A 37 -10.74 10.95 9.26
C SER A 37 -10.73 10.96 7.74
N ILE A 38 -10.56 9.80 7.10
CA ILE A 38 -10.75 9.64 5.66
C ILE A 38 -12.27 9.60 5.39
N GLU A 39 -12.91 10.77 5.38
CA GLU A 39 -14.37 10.92 5.24
C GLU A 39 -14.86 10.81 3.79
N GLU A 40 -13.95 10.90 2.82
CA GLU A 40 -14.30 10.84 1.40
C GLU A 40 -14.35 9.39 0.92
N ASP A 41 -15.57 8.91 0.63
CA ASP A 41 -15.85 7.50 0.31
C ASP A 41 -14.94 6.95 -0.80
N GLU A 42 -14.72 7.70 -1.89
CA GLU A 42 -13.87 7.27 -3.01
C GLU A 42 -12.40 7.10 -2.60
N LEU A 43 -11.87 8.05 -1.82
CA LEU A 43 -10.50 7.95 -1.32
C LEU A 43 -10.35 6.80 -0.34
N ASN A 44 -11.33 6.63 0.56
CA ASN A 44 -11.33 5.56 1.54
C ASN A 44 -11.33 4.19 0.86
N ASP A 45 -12.14 4.01 -0.19
CA ASP A 45 -12.19 2.77 -0.97
C ASP A 45 -10.85 2.49 -1.66
N ILE A 46 -10.24 3.49 -2.31
CA ILE A 46 -8.92 3.35 -2.96
C ILE A 46 -7.87 2.88 -1.96
N LEU A 47 -7.79 3.53 -0.80
CA LEU A 47 -6.78 3.24 0.22
C LEU A 47 -7.01 1.88 0.88
N THR A 48 -8.27 1.55 1.17
CA THR A 48 -8.70 0.27 1.73
C THR A 48 -8.37 -0.89 0.79
N ASP A 49 -8.66 -0.75 -0.51
CA ASP A 49 -8.30 -1.74 -1.52
C ASP A 49 -6.79 -2.01 -1.57
N ILE A 50 -5.98 -0.95 -1.50
CA ILE A 50 -4.52 -1.07 -1.46
C ILE A 50 -4.08 -1.81 -0.21
N ALA A 51 -4.61 -1.43 0.97
CA ALA A 51 -4.24 -2.04 2.24
C ALA A 51 -4.61 -3.54 2.29
N TYR A 52 -5.76 -3.93 1.74
CA TYR A 52 -6.15 -5.33 1.59
C TYR A 52 -5.24 -6.12 0.65
N LEU A 53 -4.81 -5.54 -0.47
CA LEU A 53 -3.86 -6.22 -1.34
C LEU A 53 -2.55 -6.52 -0.61
N LEU A 54 -2.06 -5.56 0.17
CA LEU A 54 -0.80 -5.65 0.90
C LEU A 54 -0.79 -6.72 2.01
N ASP A 55 -1.95 -7.14 2.53
CA ASP A 55 -2.06 -8.23 3.53
C ASP A 55 -1.57 -9.59 3.01
N PHE A 56 -1.50 -9.75 1.69
CA PHE A 56 -1.06 -10.99 1.05
C PHE A 56 0.43 -10.99 0.68
N TYR A 57 1.17 -9.93 0.98
CA TYR A 57 2.61 -9.92 0.78
C TYR A 57 3.32 -10.77 1.84
N GLU A 58 4.14 -11.73 1.38
CA GLU A 58 4.96 -12.57 2.25
C GLU A 58 6.39 -12.65 1.69
N PRO A 59 7.37 -11.94 2.30
CA PRO A 59 8.77 -11.99 1.87
C PRO A 59 9.38 -13.38 2.04
N ASN A 60 8.96 -14.14 3.06
CA ASN A 60 9.50 -15.48 3.32
C ASN A 60 8.99 -16.48 2.28
N GLU A 61 9.89 -16.99 1.43
CA GLU A 61 9.52 -17.95 0.39
C GLU A 61 8.89 -19.24 0.92
N ILE A 62 9.33 -19.72 2.08
CA ILE A 62 8.78 -20.95 2.67
C ILE A 62 7.33 -20.71 3.12
N TRP A 63 7.04 -19.56 3.72
CA TRP A 63 5.70 -19.22 4.18
C TRP A 63 4.77 -18.89 3.01
N ARG A 64 5.30 -18.21 1.98
CA ARG A 64 4.56 -17.94 0.74
C ARG A 64 4.06 -19.21 0.05
N LYS A 65 4.81 -20.31 0.12
CA LYS A 65 4.39 -21.62 -0.44
C LYS A 65 3.25 -22.28 0.34
N GLN A 66 2.92 -21.81 1.54
CA GLN A 66 1.85 -22.40 2.36
C GLN A 66 0.44 -21.98 1.91
N SER A 67 0.31 -20.89 1.13
CA SER A 67 -0.97 -20.42 0.61
C SER A 67 -0.82 -19.81 -0.79
N PRO A 68 -1.67 -20.20 -1.76
CA PRO A 68 -1.62 -19.63 -3.11
C PRO A 68 -1.99 -18.14 -3.17
N ASN A 69 -2.58 -17.60 -2.09
CA ASN A 69 -2.94 -16.19 -2.03
C ASN A 69 -1.72 -15.30 -1.79
N TYR A 70 -0.65 -15.83 -1.20
CA TYR A 70 0.54 -15.05 -0.88
C TYR A 70 1.40 -14.76 -2.10
N TYR A 71 2.04 -13.59 -2.10
CA TYR A 71 2.93 -13.17 -3.17
C TYR A 71 4.23 -12.56 -2.64
N GLY A 72 5.26 -12.60 -3.49
CA GLY A 72 6.59 -12.08 -3.18
C GLY A 72 6.87 -10.72 -3.83
N ASP A 73 8.15 -10.36 -3.87
CA ASP A 73 8.61 -9.02 -4.26
C ASP A 73 8.15 -8.57 -5.65
N GLU A 74 8.21 -9.45 -6.66
CA GLU A 74 7.84 -9.10 -8.04
C GLU A 74 6.40 -8.56 -8.13
N LYS A 75 5.43 -9.28 -7.56
CA LYS A 75 4.03 -8.85 -7.56
C LYS A 75 3.79 -7.67 -6.62
N LEU A 76 4.53 -7.59 -5.53
CA LEU A 76 4.44 -6.44 -4.63
C LEU A 76 4.83 -5.14 -5.34
N GLU A 77 5.91 -5.14 -6.11
CA GLU A 77 6.38 -3.94 -6.82
C GLU A 77 5.34 -3.43 -7.81
N ASP A 78 4.66 -4.32 -8.52
CA ASP A 78 3.56 -3.96 -9.41
C ASP A 78 2.36 -3.37 -8.66
N ILE A 79 2.03 -3.93 -7.50
CA ILE A 79 0.95 -3.42 -6.63
C ILE A 79 1.31 -2.03 -6.11
N LEU A 80 2.53 -1.82 -5.62
CA LEU A 80 3.00 -0.54 -5.10
C LEU A 80 3.01 0.54 -6.18
N LYS A 81 3.50 0.25 -7.38
CA LYS A 81 3.50 1.20 -8.51
C LYS A 81 2.07 1.63 -8.88
N LYS A 82 1.15 0.67 -9.01
CA LYS A 82 -0.27 0.96 -9.31
C LYS A 82 -0.95 1.73 -8.18
N ALA A 83 -0.63 1.42 -6.92
CA ALA A 83 -1.16 2.12 -5.77
C ALA A 83 -0.71 3.60 -5.75
N ILE A 84 0.57 3.85 -5.99
CA ILE A 84 1.13 5.21 -6.11
C ILE A 84 0.45 5.97 -7.25
N GLU A 85 0.33 5.36 -8.43
CA GLU A 85 -0.35 5.97 -9.58
C GLU A 85 -1.80 6.34 -9.27
N LYS A 86 -2.56 5.44 -8.63
CA LYS A 86 -3.95 5.72 -8.21
C LYS A 86 -4.03 6.93 -7.28
N ILE A 87 -3.11 7.02 -6.30
CA ILE A 87 -3.05 8.14 -5.37
C ILE A 87 -2.70 9.44 -6.09
N GLU A 88 -1.76 9.41 -7.05
CA GLU A 88 -1.38 10.58 -7.83
C GLU A 88 -2.51 11.08 -8.73
N LEU A 89 -3.24 10.18 -9.38
CA LEU A 89 -4.44 10.53 -10.16
C LEU A 89 -5.50 11.21 -9.29
N TYR A 90 -5.71 10.71 -8.08
CA TYR A 90 -6.64 11.31 -7.13
C TYR A 90 -6.23 12.74 -6.72
N LEU A 91 -4.94 12.93 -6.39
CA LEU A 91 -4.37 14.26 -6.08
C LEU A 91 -4.51 15.24 -7.25
N GLY A 92 -4.32 14.76 -8.48
CA GLY A 92 -4.49 15.56 -9.69
C GLY A 92 -5.94 15.98 -9.92
N ASN A 93 -6.91 15.08 -9.71
CA ASN A 93 -8.33 15.35 -9.91
C ASN A 93 -8.89 16.36 -8.90
N THR A 94 -8.44 16.31 -7.65
CA THR A 94 -8.88 17.22 -6.56
C THR A 94 -8.25 18.62 -6.64
N SER A 95 -7.29 18.85 -7.53
CA SER A 95 -6.60 20.15 -7.73
C SER A 95 -7.26 21.04 -8.80
N THR A 96 -8.43 20.66 -9.31
CA THR A 96 -9.17 21.33 -10.40
C THR A 96 -10.55 21.75 -9.95
#